data_AF-A0A3P3ZCZ6-F1
#
_entry.id   AF-A0A3P3ZCZ6-F1
#
_cell.length_a   1.000
_cell.length_b   1.000
_cell.length_c   1.000
_cell.angle_alpha   90.00
_cell.angle_beta   90.00
_cell.angle_gamma   90.00
#
_symmetry.space_group_name_H-M   'P 1'
#
loop_
_entity.id
_entity.type
_entity.pdbx_description
1 polymer ?
#
loop_
_entity_poly.entity_id
_entity_poly.type
_entity_poly.pdbx_seq_one_letter_code
_entity_poly.pdbx_strand_id
1 'polypeptide(L)'
;MDLASKIAQTYYKEFLGQTSRMMVRVYPKSIHIGSSNYNVSTAWSAGAQLVALSYQTWDDDMFSLNKGCGYVLKPKYLRDPSSKAKANALHHQLSLC
;
A
#
# COMPACT_ATOMS: atom_id res chain seq x y z
N MET A 1 7.51 -3.83 10.91
CA MET A 1 7.31 -4.01 9.46
C MET A 1 6.86 -5.42 9.17
N ASP A 2 5.80 -5.57 8.38
CA ASP A 2 5.31 -6.87 7.92
C ASP A 2 6.27 -7.51 6.88
N LEU A 3 6.24 -8.84 6.77
CA LEU A 3 7.08 -9.61 5.85
C LEU A 3 6.81 -9.27 4.38
N ALA A 4 5.55 -9.07 3.99
CA ALA A 4 5.20 -8.72 2.62
C ALA A 4 5.77 -7.35 2.25
N SER A 5 5.78 -6.40 3.20
CA SER A 5 6.39 -5.09 3.01
C SER A 5 7.90 -5.17 2.80
N LYS A 6 8.60 -6.07 3.52
CA LYS A 6 10.03 -6.33 3.30
C LYS A 6 10.30 -6.93 1.92
N ILE A 7 9.53 -7.96 1.53
CA ILE A 7 9.68 -8.59 0.21
C ILE A 7 9.43 -7.58 -0.90
N ALA A 8 8.42 -6.73 -0.75
CA ALA A 8 8.07 -5.72 -1.75
C ALA A 8 9.12 -4.61 -1.88
N GLN A 9 9.88 -4.31 -0.82
CA GLN A 9 11.05 -3.42 -0.88
C GLN A 9 12.26 -4.10 -1.55
N THR A 10 12.56 -5.36 -1.21
CA THR A 10 13.72 -6.08 -1.74
C THR A 10 13.55 -6.48 -3.21
N TYR A 11 12.35 -6.91 -3.61
CA TYR A 11 12.01 -7.42 -4.93
C TYR A 11 10.94 -6.56 -5.61
N TYR A 12 11.17 -5.25 -5.62
CA TYR A 12 10.19 -4.26 -6.07
C TYR A 12 9.71 -4.47 -7.51
N LYS A 13 10.61 -4.79 -8.46
CA LYS A 13 10.24 -4.94 -9.88
C LYS A 13 9.35 -6.16 -10.12
N GLU A 14 9.69 -7.28 -9.50
CA GLU A 14 8.94 -8.53 -9.58
C GLU A 14 7.57 -8.36 -8.92
N PHE A 15 7.54 -7.71 -7.75
CA PHE A 15 6.32 -7.42 -7.02
C PHE A 15 5.40 -6.45 -7.77
N LEU A 16 5.94 -5.42 -8.41
CA LEU A 16 5.18 -4.56 -9.32
C LEU A 16 4.62 -5.32 -10.51
N GLY A 17 5.43 -6.18 -11.12
CA GLY A 17 4.97 -7.08 -12.18
C GLY A 17 3.75 -7.87 -11.73
N GLN A 18 3.78 -8.42 -10.53
CA GLN A 18 2.66 -9.16 -9.94
C GLN A 18 1.43 -8.27 -9.69
N THR A 19 1.60 -7.15 -8.99
CA THR A 19 0.50 -6.24 -8.60
C THR A 19 -0.11 -5.47 -9.78
N SER A 20 0.55 -5.45 -10.93
CA SER A 20 -0.03 -4.93 -12.18
C SER A 20 -1.05 -5.88 -12.82
N ARG A 21 -0.95 -7.18 -12.54
CA ARG A 21 -1.80 -8.24 -13.14
C ARG A 21 -2.71 -8.95 -12.14
N MET A 22 -2.35 -8.93 -10.87
CA MET A 22 -3.03 -9.65 -9.79
C MET A 22 -3.23 -8.76 -8.56
N MET A 23 -4.18 -9.15 -7.71
CA MET A 23 -4.40 -8.52 -6.41
C MET A 23 -3.50 -9.15 -5.35
N VAL A 24 -2.86 -8.30 -4.54
CA VAL A 24 -2.09 -8.73 -3.37
C VAL A 24 -2.74 -8.20 -2.11
N ARG A 25 -2.89 -9.08 -1.12
CA ARG A 25 -3.35 -8.76 0.23
C ARG A 25 -2.23 -8.92 1.24
N VAL A 26 -1.99 -7.87 2.01
CA VAL A 26 -1.01 -7.80 3.11
C VAL A 26 -1.77 -7.89 4.43
N TYR A 27 -1.26 -8.71 5.35
CA TYR A 27 -1.81 -8.88 6.69
C TYR A 27 -0.80 -8.44 7.74
N PRO A 28 -1.25 -8.02 8.92
CA PRO A 28 -0.35 -7.79 10.04
C PRO A 28 0.34 -9.09 10.45
N LYS A 29 1.56 -8.97 10.96
CA LYS A 29 2.30 -10.10 11.52
C LYS A 29 1.59 -10.58 12.80
N SER A 30 1.23 -11.86 12.87
CA SER A 30 0.43 -12.48 13.94
C SER A 30 1.06 -12.53 15.35
N ILE A 31 2.15 -11.81 15.60
CA ILE A 31 2.91 -11.85 16.87
C ILE A 31 2.54 -10.68 17.79
N HIS A 32 1.69 -9.76 17.34
CA HIS A 32 1.18 -8.68 18.18
C HIS A 32 -0.09 -9.14 18.89
N ILE A 33 -0.01 -9.30 20.21
CA ILE A 33 -1.16 -9.52 21.11
C ILE A 33 -1.95 -8.20 21.33
N GLY A 34 -1.43 -7.07 20.85
CA GLY A 34 -2.10 -5.76 20.86
C GLY A 34 -2.80 -5.45 19.53
N SER A 35 -3.85 -4.64 19.58
CA SER A 35 -4.65 -4.24 18.41
C SER A 35 -4.05 -3.11 17.55
N SER A 36 -2.79 -2.73 17.79
CA SER A 36 -2.10 -1.63 17.08
C SER A 36 -1.89 -1.93 15.59
N ASN A 37 -2.17 -0.95 14.73
CA ASN A 37 -1.95 -1.06 13.29
C ASN A 37 -0.48 -0.84 12.89
N TYR A 38 -0.10 -1.38 11.73
CA TYR A 38 1.22 -1.16 11.13
C TYR A 38 1.15 -0.06 10.07
N ASN A 39 2.30 0.54 9.76
CA ASN A 39 2.39 1.57 8.72
C ASN A 39 2.05 0.98 7.33
N VAL A 40 0.96 1.45 6.74
CA VAL A 40 0.44 1.02 5.43
C VAL A 40 1.14 1.65 4.24
N SER A 41 1.76 2.82 4.41
CA SER A 41 2.39 3.58 3.32
C SER A 41 3.46 2.75 2.62
N THR A 42 4.15 1.86 3.35
CA THR A 42 5.15 0.95 2.78
C THR A 42 4.53 -0.02 1.76
N ALA A 43 3.42 -0.68 2.13
CA ALA A 43 2.77 -1.67 1.27
C ALA A 43 2.12 -1.00 0.03
N TRP A 44 1.49 0.17 0.21
CA TRP A 44 0.91 0.92 -0.90
C TRP A 44 1.96 1.51 -1.84
N SER A 45 3.09 2.01 -1.31
CA SER A 45 4.22 2.48 -2.13
C SER A 45 4.76 1.39 -3.05
N ALA A 46 4.67 0.13 -2.61
CA ALA A 46 5.09 -1.02 -3.39
C ALA A 46 4.01 -1.56 -4.34
N GLY A 47 2.77 -1.03 -4.30
CA GLY A 47 1.70 -1.38 -5.23
C GLY A 47 0.69 -2.41 -4.75
N ALA A 48 0.77 -2.85 -3.48
CA ALA A 48 -0.24 -3.71 -2.87
C ALA A 48 -1.60 -2.99 -2.79
N GLN A 49 -2.68 -3.69 -3.14
CA GLN A 49 -4.02 -3.09 -3.20
C GLN A 49 -4.78 -3.22 -1.89
N LEU A 50 -4.61 -4.35 -1.19
CA LEU A 50 -5.36 -4.67 0.03
C LEU A 50 -4.39 -4.74 1.20
N VAL A 51 -4.47 -3.79 2.12
CA VAL A 51 -3.65 -3.73 3.32
C VAL A 51 -4.60 -3.89 4.50
N ALA A 52 -4.61 -5.07 5.12
CA ALA A 52 -5.57 -5.39 6.17
C ALA A 52 -5.13 -4.71 7.49
N LEU A 53 -6.04 -3.95 8.08
CA LEU A 53 -5.88 -3.25 9.35
C LEU A 53 -6.96 -3.68 10.34
N SER A 54 -6.70 -3.46 11.62
CA SER A 54 -7.67 -3.61 12.71
C SER A 54 -8.56 -2.37 12.75
N TYR A 55 -9.85 -2.54 12.44
CA TYR A 55 -10.83 -1.45 12.50
C TYR A 55 -11.05 -0.91 13.92
N GLN A 56 -10.82 -1.75 14.95
CA GLN A 56 -10.99 -1.34 16.35
C GLN A 56 -10.02 -0.23 16.80
N THR A 57 -8.87 -0.12 16.13
CA THR A 57 -7.85 0.89 16.40
C THR A 57 -7.75 1.80 15.19
N TRP A 58 -8.78 2.62 14.97
CA TRP A 58 -8.87 3.47 13.80
C TRP A 58 -7.80 4.57 13.86
N ASP A 59 -6.93 4.61 12.85
CA ASP A 59 -6.02 5.73 12.59
C ASP A 59 -6.68 6.59 11.50
N ASP A 60 -6.79 7.90 11.74
CA ASP A 60 -7.66 8.80 10.98
C ASP A 60 -7.33 8.91 9.47
N ASP A 61 -8.39 9.19 8.70
CA ASP A 61 -8.45 9.66 7.30
C ASP A 61 -8.05 8.71 6.16
N MET A 62 -7.78 7.43 6.46
CA MET A 62 -7.17 6.40 5.57
C MET A 62 -7.82 6.11 4.19
N PHE A 63 -8.93 6.75 3.82
CA PHE A 63 -9.61 6.60 2.52
C PHE A 63 -10.41 7.85 2.11
N SER A 64 -10.04 9.05 2.56
CA SER A 64 -10.82 10.28 2.28
C SER A 64 -10.84 10.66 0.78
N LEU A 65 -9.82 10.23 0.04
CA LEU A 65 -9.73 10.41 -1.40
C LEU A 65 -10.87 9.69 -2.14
N ASN A 66 -11.18 10.19 -3.34
CA ASN A 66 -12.26 9.67 -4.17
C ASN A 66 -13.61 9.57 -3.41
N LYS A 67 -13.90 10.59 -2.59
CA LYS A 67 -15.14 10.76 -1.82
C LYS A 67 -15.41 9.61 -0.84
N GLY A 68 -14.38 8.98 -0.26
CA GLY A 68 -14.60 7.95 0.75
C GLY A 68 -15.11 6.62 0.20
N CYS A 69 -15.04 6.37 -1.11
CA CYS A 69 -15.61 5.13 -1.69
C CYS A 69 -14.78 3.86 -1.42
N GLY A 70 -13.62 3.99 -0.76
CA GLY A 70 -12.71 2.87 -0.47
C GLY A 70 -11.81 2.46 -1.64
N TYR A 71 -11.88 3.14 -2.78
CA TYR A 71 -11.03 2.87 -3.95
C TYR A 71 -10.28 4.13 -4.39
N VAL A 72 -8.95 4.04 -4.39
CA VAL A 72 -8.05 5.09 -4.89
C VAL A 72 -7.24 4.52 -6.06
N LEU A 73 -7.25 5.23 -7.20
CA LEU A 73 -6.51 4.79 -8.38
C LEU A 73 -5.00 4.84 -8.11
N LYS A 74 -4.32 3.70 -8.31
CA LYS A 74 -2.87 3.63 -8.21
C LYS A 74 -2.19 4.67 -9.12
N PRO A 75 -1.12 5.35 -8.67
CA PRO A 75 -0.28 6.19 -9.51
C PRO A 75 0.21 5.48 -10.78
N LYS A 76 0.45 6.24 -11.84
CA LYS A 76 0.81 5.67 -13.17
C LYS A 76 2.05 4.76 -13.12
N TYR A 77 3.04 5.10 -12.30
CA TYR A 77 4.26 4.30 -12.15
C TYR A 77 4.06 2.94 -11.46
N LEU A 78 2.94 2.74 -10.73
CA LEU A 78 2.55 1.44 -10.15
C LEU A 78 1.61 0.63 -11.06
N ARG A 79 1.22 1.20 -12.21
CA ARG A 79 0.34 0.57 -13.20
C ARG A 79 1.08 0.22 -14.48
N ASP A 80 2.08 1.02 -14.84
CA ASP A 80 2.80 0.90 -16.09
C ASP A 80 4.32 0.85 -15.82
N PRO A 81 4.94 -0.35 -15.96
CA PRO A 81 6.38 -0.54 -15.80
C PRO A 81 7.23 0.28 -16.79
N SER A 82 6.65 0.70 -17.92
CA SER A 82 7.33 1.51 -18.94
C SER A 82 7.25 3.01 -18.66
N SER A 83 6.42 3.43 -17.69
CA SER A 83 6.18 4.83 -17.44
C SER A 83 7.39 5.50 -16.77
N LYS A 84 7.89 6.58 -17.38
CA LYS A 84 8.97 7.44 -16.84
C LYS A 84 8.49 8.44 -15.78
N ALA A 85 7.26 8.28 -15.27
CA ALA A 85 6.67 9.22 -14.32
C ALA A 85 7.50 9.22 -13.04
N LYS A 86 8.19 10.33 -12.75
CA LYS A 86 9.09 10.45 -11.61
C LYS A 86 8.34 10.17 -10.31
N ALA A 87 8.96 9.39 -9.43
CA ALA A 87 8.53 9.04 -8.07
C ALA A 87 8.38 10.26 -7.12
N ASN A 88 8.41 11.49 -7.62
CA ASN A 88 8.35 12.72 -6.82
C ASN A 88 6.95 13.02 -6.25
N ALA A 89 5.92 12.26 -6.62
CA ALA A 89 4.56 12.39 -6.08
C ALA A 89 4.30 11.56 -4.80
N LEU A 90 5.26 10.69 -4.42
CA LEU A 90 5.10 9.69 -3.34
C LEU A 90 4.80 10.30 -1.97
N HIS A 91 5.37 11.45 -1.64
CA HIS A 91 5.28 11.99 -0.28
C HIS A 91 3.93 12.67 0.00
N HIS A 92 3.29 13.24 -1.02
CA HIS A 92 2.07 14.01 -0.83
C HIS A 92 0.79 13.18 -1.01
N GLN A 93 0.79 12.15 -1.88
CA GLN A 93 -0.43 11.37 -2.14
C GLN A 93 -0.63 10.18 -1.21
N LEU A 94 0.44 9.56 -0.70
CA LEU A 94 0.32 8.41 0.22
C LEU A 94 0.18 8.81 1.69
N SER A 95 0.40 10.09 2.00
CA SER A 95 0.12 10.69 3.30
C SER A 95 -1.26 11.36 3.37
N LEU A 96 -1.96 11.43 2.22
CA LEU A 96 -3.33 11.92 2.07
C LEU A 96 -4.34 10.79 1.83
N CYS A 97 -3.86 9.59 1.51
CA CYS A 97 -4.65 8.39 1.70
C CYS A 97 -4.70 8.15 3.18
#